data_AF-G4WJT3-F1
#
_entry.id   AF-G4WJT3-F1
#
_cell.length_a   1.000
_cell.length_b   1.000
_cell.length_c   1.000
_cell.angle_alpha   90.00
_cell.angle_beta   90.00
_cell.angle_gamma   90.00
#
_symmetry.space_group_name_H-M   'P 1'
#
loop_
_entity.id
_entity.type
_entity.pdbx_description
1 polymer ?
#
loop_
_entity_poly.entity_id
_entity_poly.type
_entity_poly.pdbx_seq_one_letter_code
_entity_poly.pdbx_strand_id
1 'polypeptide(L)'
;AAVFMPWLLRLPLPQSARCREARAELQKILGEIIVAREKEEASKDNNTSDLLGGLLKAVYRDGTRMSLHEVCGMIVAAMFAGQHTSTITTSWSMLHLMHPKNKKWLDKLHKEIDEFPAQLNYDNVMDEMPFAERCVRESIRRDPPLLMVMR
;
A
#
# COMPACT_ATOMS: atom_id res chain seq x y z
N ALA A 1 7.19 14.34 14.77
CA ALA A 1 6.76 15.31 15.81
C ALA A 1 6.64 14.66 17.19
N ALA A 2 5.83 13.61 17.37
CA ALA A 2 5.63 12.98 18.68
C ALA A 2 6.90 12.41 19.33
N VAL A 3 7.86 11.91 18.54
CA VAL A 3 9.18 11.43 19.03
C VAL A 3 9.95 12.55 19.74
N PHE A 4 9.95 13.76 19.17
CA PHE A 4 10.69 14.90 19.72
C PHE A 4 9.88 15.73 20.72
N MET A 5 8.54 15.65 20.65
CA MET A 5 7.60 16.41 21.48
C MET A 5 6.45 15.50 21.94
N PRO A 6 6.71 14.57 22.89
CA PRO A 6 5.73 13.54 23.28
C PRO A 6 4.50 14.10 23.98
N TRP A 7 4.59 15.27 24.61
CA TRP A 7 3.47 15.94 25.27
C TRP A 7 2.35 16.33 24.28
N LEU A 8 2.65 16.49 22.99
CA LEU A 8 1.63 16.74 21.96
C LEU A 8 0.59 15.62 21.85
N LEU A 9 0.95 14.39 22.20
CA LEU A 9 0.02 13.25 22.18
C LEU A 9 -1.08 13.37 23.24
N ARG A 10 -0.87 14.15 24.29
CA ARG A 10 -1.82 14.34 25.40
C ARG A 10 -2.72 15.56 25.23
N LEU A 11 -2.41 16.44 24.27
CA LEU A 11 -3.20 17.65 24.05
C LEU A 11 -4.43 17.38 23.18
N PRO A 12 -5.54 18.13 23.40
CA PRO A 12 -6.75 18.03 22.60
C PRO A 12 -6.56 18.75 21.25
N LEU A 13 -5.75 18.16 20.37
CA LEU A 13 -5.46 18.71 19.06
C LEU A 13 -6.56 18.34 18.04
N PRO A 14 -6.98 19.27 17.16
CA PRO A 14 -7.92 18.97 16.08
C PRO A 14 -7.45 17.84 15.16
N GLN A 15 -6.14 17.71 14.94
CA GLN A 15 -5.54 16.64 14.14
C GLN A 15 -5.79 15.27 14.77
N SER A 16 -5.64 15.16 16.09
CA SER A 16 -5.91 13.92 16.82
C SER A 16 -7.40 13.55 16.76
N ALA A 17 -8.30 14.56 16.79
CA ALA A 17 -9.73 14.33 16.61
C ALA A 17 -10.05 13.80 15.21
N ARG A 18 -9.54 14.45 14.15
CA ARG A 18 -9.73 14.01 12.76
C ARG A 18 -9.18 12.60 12.50
N CYS A 19 -8.04 12.24 13.08
CA CYS A 19 -7.51 10.87 12.98
C CYS A 19 -8.44 9.84 13.62
N ARG A 20 -9.05 10.17 14.77
CA ARG A 20 -10.04 9.29 15.41
C ARG A 20 -11.31 9.15 14.57
N GLU A 21 -11.80 10.26 14.02
CA GLU A 21 -12.98 10.28 13.14
C GLU A 21 -12.76 9.43 11.89
N ALA A 22 -11.66 9.63 11.17
CA ALA A 22 -11.33 8.86 9.97
C ALA A 22 -11.18 7.35 10.26
N ARG A 23 -10.58 6.98 11.39
CA ARG A 23 -10.48 5.57 11.80
C ARG A 23 -11.85 4.98 12.14
N ALA A 24 -12.71 5.74 12.83
CA ALA A 24 -14.05 5.29 13.19
C ALA A 24 -14.92 5.09 11.94
N GLU A 25 -14.81 5.99 10.95
CA GLU A 25 -15.49 5.86 9.66
C GLU A 25 -15.04 4.61 8.91
N LEU A 26 -13.73 4.38 8.79
CA LEU A 26 -13.21 3.17 8.15
C LEU A 26 -13.67 1.90 8.88
N GLN A 27 -13.63 1.89 10.22
CA GLN A 27 -14.11 0.76 11.01
C GLN A 27 -15.60 0.49 10.78
N LYS A 28 -16.41 1.54 10.62
CA LYS A 28 -17.83 1.42 10.28
C LYS A 28 -18.02 0.78 8.90
N ILE A 29 -17.32 1.30 7.87
CA ILE A 29 -17.39 0.76 6.50
C ILE A 29 -16.97 -0.72 6.46
N LEU A 30 -15.86 -1.06 7.11
CA LEU A 30 -15.39 -2.44 7.18
C LEU A 30 -16.38 -3.34 7.93
N GLY A 31 -16.97 -2.86 9.03
CA GLY A 31 -18.01 -3.58 9.75
C GLY A 31 -19.24 -3.87 8.90
N GLU A 32 -19.69 -2.88 8.12
CA GLU A 32 -20.82 -3.04 7.18
C GLU A 32 -20.51 -4.08 6.09
N ILE A 33 -19.29 -4.07 5.54
CA ILE A 33 -18.83 -5.07 4.55
C ILE A 33 -18.83 -6.47 5.14
N ILE A 34 -18.35 -6.64 6.38
CA ILE A 34 -18.31 -7.96 7.04
C ILE A 34 -19.73 -8.50 7.23
N VAL A 35 -20.63 -7.69 7.80
CA VAL A 35 -22.02 -8.10 8.02
C VAL A 35 -22.73 -8.44 6.71
N ALA A 36 -22.45 -7.70 5.63
CA ALA A 36 -22.99 -8.00 4.31
C ALA A 36 -22.48 -9.37 3.80
N ARG A 37 -21.19 -9.66 3.93
CA ARG A 37 -20.59 -10.94 3.52
C ARG A 37 -21.14 -12.13 4.30
N GLU A 38 -21.29 -12.01 5.61
CA GLU A 38 -21.84 -13.08 6.46
C GLU A 38 -23.28 -13.45 6.05
N LYS A 39 -24.08 -12.46 5.62
CA LYS A 39 -25.44 -12.71 5.11
C LYS A 39 -25.42 -13.40 3.74
N GLU A 40 -24.44 -13.09 2.90
CA GLU A 40 -24.31 -13.65 1.55
C GLU A 40 -23.71 -15.06 1.54
N GLU A 41 -22.76 -15.36 2.43
CA GLU A 41 -22.14 -16.70 2.58
C GLU A 41 -23.16 -17.77 2.98
N ALA A 42 -24.27 -17.40 3.63
CA ALA A 42 -25.39 -18.31 3.88
C ALA A 42 -26.15 -18.73 2.60
N SER A 43 -25.88 -18.08 1.46
CA SER A 43 -26.66 -18.22 0.21
C SER A 43 -25.84 -18.60 -1.04
N LYS A 44 -24.51 -18.46 -1.03
CA LYS A 44 -23.65 -18.78 -2.19
C LYS A 44 -22.24 -19.24 -1.80
N ASP A 45 -21.67 -20.06 -2.66
CA ASP A 45 -20.28 -20.54 -2.71
C ASP A 45 -19.29 -19.41 -3.12
N ASN A 46 -19.52 -18.19 -2.60
CA ASN A 46 -18.86 -16.95 -3.03
C ASN A 46 -17.71 -16.60 -2.08
N ASN A 47 -16.57 -17.26 -2.27
CA ASN A 47 -15.39 -17.03 -1.45
C ASN A 47 -14.66 -15.75 -1.92
N THR A 48 -15.16 -14.58 -1.50
CA THR A 48 -14.46 -13.30 -1.74
C THR A 48 -13.10 -13.35 -1.04
N SER A 49 -12.04 -13.52 -1.82
CA SER A 49 -10.68 -13.69 -1.34
C SER A 49 -9.91 -12.37 -1.46
N ASP A 50 -9.99 -11.55 -0.43
CA ASP A 50 -9.24 -10.29 -0.31
C ASP A 50 -8.47 -10.21 1.03
N LEU A 51 -7.72 -9.13 1.22
CA LEU A 51 -6.95 -8.88 2.44
C LEU A 51 -7.83 -8.95 3.70
N LEU A 52 -9.04 -8.41 3.64
CA LEU A 52 -10.00 -8.43 4.75
C LEU A 52 -10.37 -9.88 5.11
N GLY A 53 -10.75 -10.69 4.12
CA GLY A 53 -11.05 -12.11 4.32
C GLY A 53 -9.86 -12.89 4.86
N GLY A 54 -8.65 -12.61 4.38
CA GLY A 54 -7.42 -13.21 4.89
C GLY A 54 -7.15 -12.89 6.36
N LEU A 55 -7.28 -11.61 6.75
CA LEU A 55 -7.07 -11.17 8.13
C LEU A 55 -8.14 -11.69 9.10
N LEU A 56 -9.40 -11.80 8.67
CA LEU A 56 -10.49 -12.36 9.50
C LEU A 56 -10.33 -13.87 9.74
N LYS A 57 -9.72 -14.59 8.79
CA LYS A 57 -9.41 -16.02 8.91
C LYS A 57 -8.10 -16.28 9.67
N ALA A 58 -7.30 -15.26 9.94
CA ALA A 58 -6.02 -15.41 10.64
C ALA A 58 -6.22 -15.76 12.12
N VAL A 59 -5.39 -16.68 12.61
CA VAL A 59 -5.39 -17.16 14.00
C VAL A 59 -3.99 -16.98 14.57
N TYR A 60 -3.91 -16.33 15.73
CA TYR A 60 -2.67 -16.16 16.48
C TYR A 60 -2.17 -17.50 17.04
N ARG A 61 -0.91 -17.53 17.48
CA ARG A 61 -0.29 -18.76 18.01
C ARG A 61 -0.96 -19.30 19.28
N ASP A 62 -1.65 -18.43 20.02
CA ASP A 62 -2.42 -18.80 21.21
C ASP A 62 -3.84 -19.31 20.89
N GLY A 63 -4.20 -19.38 19.60
CA GLY A 63 -5.51 -19.83 19.13
C GLY A 63 -6.57 -18.72 19.03
N THR A 64 -6.25 -17.49 19.41
CA THR A 64 -7.20 -16.36 19.30
C THR A 64 -7.25 -15.81 17.88
N ARG A 65 -8.39 -15.22 17.50
CA ARG A 65 -8.56 -14.52 16.21
C ARG A 65 -8.31 -13.03 16.38
N MET A 66 -7.96 -12.36 15.27
CA MET A 66 -7.88 -10.91 15.24
C MET A 66 -9.24 -10.27 15.53
N SER A 67 -9.26 -9.29 16.41
CA SER A 67 -10.43 -8.43 16.63
C SER A 67 -10.66 -7.50 15.43
N LEU A 68 -11.89 -7.04 15.24
CA LEU A 68 -12.21 -6.06 14.18
C LEU A 68 -11.36 -4.78 14.29
N HIS A 69 -11.00 -4.40 15.52
CA HIS A 69 -10.14 -3.24 15.77
C HIS A 69 -8.72 -3.45 15.21
N GLU A 70 -8.15 -4.63 15.40
CA GLU A 70 -6.83 -4.99 14.87
C GLU A 70 -6.85 -5.15 13.36
N VAL A 71 -7.88 -5.82 12.81
CA VAL A 71 -8.06 -5.97 11.35
C VAL A 71 -8.13 -4.62 10.67
N CYS A 72 -8.96 -3.69 11.18
CA CYS A 72 -9.03 -2.31 10.69
C CYS A 72 -7.66 -1.62 10.78
N GLY A 73 -6.96 -1.77 11.91
CA GLY A 73 -5.60 -1.25 12.09
C GLY A 73 -4.61 -1.75 11.03
N MET A 74 -4.65 -3.05 10.69
CA MET A 74 -3.77 -3.64 9.69
C MET A 74 -4.11 -3.19 8.27
N ILE A 75 -5.39 -3.02 7.94
CA ILE A 75 -5.81 -2.46 6.65
C ILE A 75 -5.32 -1.03 6.51
N VAL A 76 -5.48 -0.19 7.54
CA VAL A 76 -4.93 1.17 7.56
C VAL A 76 -3.43 1.15 7.34
N ALA A 77 -2.70 0.29 8.07
CA ALA A 77 -1.25 0.21 7.97
C ALA A 77 -0.82 -0.18 6.54
N ALA A 78 -1.44 -1.19 5.94
CA ALA A 78 -1.12 -1.65 4.59
C ALA A 78 -1.39 -0.57 3.54
N MET A 79 -2.58 0.04 3.57
CA MET A 79 -2.96 1.08 2.61
C MET A 79 -2.09 2.33 2.76
N PHE A 80 -1.88 2.81 4.00
CA PHE A 80 -1.09 3.99 4.27
C PHE A 80 0.39 3.80 3.87
N ALA A 81 0.96 2.63 4.17
CA ALA A 81 2.33 2.30 3.80
C ALA A 81 2.52 2.23 2.28
N GLY A 82 1.59 1.60 1.56
CA GLY A 82 1.70 1.38 0.12
C GLY A 82 1.38 2.61 -0.73
N GLN A 83 0.41 3.43 -0.31
CA GLN A 83 -0.14 4.49 -1.16
C GLN A 83 0.89 5.57 -1.50
N HIS A 84 1.46 6.21 -0.48
CA HIS A 84 2.36 7.35 -0.68
C HIS A 84 3.69 6.90 -1.27
N THR A 85 4.26 5.80 -0.77
CA THR A 85 5.56 5.29 -1.22
C THR A 85 5.52 4.87 -2.68
N SER A 86 4.49 4.14 -3.13
CA SER A 86 4.35 3.72 -4.51
C SER A 86 4.11 4.92 -5.44
N THR A 87 3.20 5.85 -5.06
CA THR A 87 2.90 7.04 -5.88
C THR A 87 4.14 7.92 -6.08
N ILE A 88 4.88 8.19 -4.99
CA ILE A 88 6.12 9.00 -5.04
C ILE A 88 7.17 8.30 -5.89
N THR A 89 7.36 6.99 -5.71
CA THR A 89 8.35 6.20 -6.45
C THR A 89 8.06 6.19 -7.95
N THR A 90 6.82 5.94 -8.34
CA THR A 90 6.41 5.95 -9.76
C THR A 90 6.59 7.34 -10.35
N SER A 91 6.17 8.38 -9.62
CA SER A 91 6.29 9.77 -10.07
C SER A 91 7.74 10.16 -10.32
N TRP A 92 8.65 9.87 -9.38
CA TRP A 92 10.08 10.13 -9.58
C TRP A 92 10.69 9.33 -10.72
N SER A 93 10.33 8.05 -10.84
CA SER A 93 10.81 7.20 -11.94
C SER A 93 10.42 7.79 -13.30
N MET A 94 9.18 8.22 -13.45
CA MET A 94 8.70 8.87 -14.67
C MET A 94 9.40 10.22 -14.90
N LEU A 95 9.51 11.07 -13.88
CA LEU A 95 10.18 12.37 -13.98
C LEU A 95 11.63 12.23 -14.42
N HIS A 96 12.35 11.24 -13.87
CA HIS A 96 13.72 10.94 -14.27
C HIS A 96 13.80 10.44 -15.70
N LEU A 97 12.92 9.53 -16.12
CA LEU A 97 12.91 8.97 -17.46
C LEU A 97 12.56 10.00 -18.54
N MET A 98 11.59 10.88 -18.29
CA MET A 98 11.17 11.91 -19.26
C MET A 98 12.16 13.09 -19.36
N HIS A 99 13.11 13.19 -18.43
CA HIS A 99 14.07 14.28 -18.44
C HIS A 99 15.01 14.17 -19.66
N PRO A 100 15.25 15.25 -20.45
CA PRO A 100 16.03 15.18 -21.69
C PRO A 100 17.44 14.59 -21.54
N LYS A 101 18.10 14.85 -20.40
CA LYS A 101 19.43 14.26 -20.07
C LYS A 101 19.43 12.73 -19.96
N ASN A 102 18.26 12.13 -19.73
CA ASN A 102 18.07 10.70 -19.52
C ASN A 102 17.44 9.99 -20.71
N LYS A 103 17.33 10.65 -21.88
CA LYS A 103 16.75 10.07 -23.10
C LYS A 103 17.29 8.67 -23.42
N LYS A 104 18.60 8.45 -23.27
CA LYS A 104 19.24 7.13 -23.48
C LYS A 104 18.66 6.02 -22.59
N TRP A 105 18.20 6.36 -21.39
CA TRP A 105 17.59 5.42 -20.45
C TRP A 105 16.13 5.18 -20.79
N LEU A 106 15.40 6.21 -21.22
CA LEU A 106 14.05 6.04 -21.75
C LEU A 106 14.04 5.14 -22.99
N ASP A 107 14.96 5.35 -23.94
CA ASP A 107 15.11 4.51 -25.13
C ASP A 107 15.44 3.06 -24.76
N LYS A 108 16.23 2.85 -23.69
CA LYS A 108 16.53 1.52 -23.17
C LYS A 108 15.31 0.85 -22.52
N LEU A 109 14.48 1.62 -21.81
CA LEU A 109 13.23 1.11 -21.24
C LEU A 109 12.25 0.71 -22.34
N HIS A 110 12.08 1.53 -23.38
CA HIS A 110 11.24 1.17 -24.53
C HIS A 110 11.73 -0.15 -25.15
N LYS A 111 13.03 -0.28 -25.44
CA LYS A 111 13.58 -1.55 -25.96
C LYS A 111 13.33 -2.77 -25.08
N GLU A 112 13.23 -2.60 -23.75
CA GLU A 112 12.92 -3.70 -22.83
C GLU A 112 11.45 -4.14 -22.95
N ILE A 113 10.53 -3.20 -23.21
CA ILE A 113 9.08 -3.46 -23.21
C ILE A 113 8.45 -3.47 -24.61
N ASP A 114 9.21 -3.19 -25.67
CA ASP A 114 8.70 -3.02 -27.04
C ASP A 114 8.04 -4.29 -27.59
N GLU A 115 8.47 -5.47 -27.16
CA GLU A 115 7.93 -6.78 -27.60
C GLU A 115 6.79 -7.29 -26.71
N PHE A 116 6.42 -6.56 -25.66
CA PHE A 116 5.41 -7.02 -24.71
C PHE A 116 3.99 -6.97 -25.29
N PRO A 117 3.11 -7.87 -24.84
CA PRO A 117 1.69 -7.82 -25.20
C PRO A 117 1.04 -6.53 -24.69
N ALA A 118 -0.03 -6.10 -25.36
CA ALA A 118 -0.81 -4.92 -24.96
C ALA A 118 -1.36 -5.04 -23.52
N GLN A 119 -1.64 -6.27 -23.08
CA GLN A 119 -1.99 -6.59 -21.69
C GLN A 119 -0.83 -7.35 -21.07
N LEU A 120 -0.14 -6.71 -20.13
CA LEU A 120 0.93 -7.35 -19.37
C LEU A 120 0.38 -8.51 -18.54
N ASN A 121 1.17 -9.58 -18.48
CA ASN A 121 0.93 -10.70 -17.59
C ASN A 121 1.95 -10.72 -16.43
N TYR A 122 1.82 -11.73 -15.56
CA TYR A 122 2.69 -11.88 -14.39
C TYR A 122 4.16 -12.04 -14.80
N ASP A 123 4.45 -12.90 -15.78
CA ASP A 123 5.80 -13.24 -16.21
C ASP A 123 6.52 -12.02 -16.81
N ASN A 124 5.82 -11.21 -17.62
CA ASN A 124 6.38 -9.98 -18.18
C ASN A 124 6.88 -9.04 -17.07
N VAL A 125 6.07 -8.81 -16.03
CA VAL A 125 6.40 -7.85 -14.98
C VAL A 125 7.45 -8.39 -14.01
N MET A 126 7.40 -9.68 -13.69
CA MET A 126 8.23 -10.29 -12.66
C MET A 126 9.60 -10.73 -13.17
N ASP A 127 9.66 -11.27 -14.39
CA ASP A 127 10.88 -11.89 -14.93
C ASP A 127 11.55 -11.06 -16.03
N GLU A 128 10.78 -10.22 -16.76
CA GLU A 128 11.23 -9.60 -18.01
C GLU A 128 11.44 -8.07 -17.91
N MET A 129 11.23 -7.44 -16.75
CA MET A 129 11.40 -5.98 -16.53
C MET A 129 12.59 -5.57 -15.61
N PRO A 130 13.80 -6.15 -15.75
CA PRO A 130 14.91 -5.86 -14.83
C PRO A 130 15.44 -4.41 -14.94
N PHE A 131 15.33 -3.74 -16.09
CA PHE A 131 15.75 -2.36 -16.22
C PHE A 131 14.72 -1.39 -15.65
N ALA A 132 13.42 -1.63 -15.85
CA ALA A 132 12.36 -0.88 -15.20
C ALA A 132 12.50 -0.94 -13.66
N GLU A 133 12.79 -2.12 -13.10
CA GLU A 133 13.06 -2.26 -11.65
C GLU A 133 14.28 -1.42 -11.24
N ARG A 134 15.36 -1.41 -12.03
CA ARG A 134 16.54 -0.56 -11.75
C ARG A 134 16.20 0.93 -11.77
N CYS A 135 15.34 1.39 -12.67
CA CYS A 135 14.87 2.78 -12.70
C CYS A 135 14.10 3.14 -11.42
N VAL A 136 13.22 2.24 -10.97
CA VAL A 136 12.47 2.37 -9.72
C VAL A 136 13.43 2.45 -8.52
N ARG A 137 14.38 1.52 -8.43
CA ARG A 137 15.38 1.46 -7.36
C ARG A 137 16.28 2.70 -7.34
N GLU A 138 16.73 3.16 -8.49
CA GLU A 138 17.57 4.36 -8.60
C GLU A 138 16.81 5.62 -8.19
N SER A 139 15.51 5.69 -8.51
CA SER A 139 14.64 6.78 -8.07
C SER A 139 14.52 6.81 -6.54
N ILE A 140 14.31 5.66 -5.90
CA ILE A 140 14.29 5.55 -4.44
C ILE A 140 15.67 5.88 -3.83
N ARG A 141 16.77 5.46 -4.47
CA ARG A 141 18.14 5.76 -4.00
C ARG A 141 18.42 7.26 -4.01
N ARG A 142 17.98 7.97 -5.04
CA ARG A 142 18.21 9.41 -5.23
C ARG A 142 17.25 10.25 -4.40
N ASP A 143 15.97 9.91 -4.42
CA ASP A 143 14.87 10.67 -3.83
C ASP A 143 14.03 9.75 -2.89
N PRO A 144 14.59 9.34 -1.73
CA PRO A 144 13.95 8.34 -0.87
C PRO A 144 12.65 8.84 -0.24
N PRO A 145 11.52 8.10 -0.35
CA PRO A 145 10.25 8.50 0.28
C PRO A 145 10.31 8.57 1.81
N LEU A 146 11.20 7.78 2.43
CA LEU A 146 11.45 7.77 3.87
C LEU A 146 12.83 8.35 4.16
N LEU A 147 12.87 9.64 4.54
CA LEU A 147 14.12 10.37 4.76
C LEU A 147 14.88 9.92 6.02
N MET A 148 14.15 9.51 7.06
CA MET A 148 14.73 9.10 8.34
C MET A 148 14.00 7.87 8.87
N VAL A 149 14.76 6.84 9.23
CA VAL A 149 14.28 5.66 9.94
C VAL A 149 14.78 5.75 11.38
N MET A 150 13.86 5.84 12.34
CA MET A 150 14.16 5.95 13.78
C MET A 150 13.72 4.68 14.51
N ARG A 151 14.38 4.35 15.62
CA ARG A 151 14.06 3.22 16.49
C ARG A 151 13.86 3.72 17.91
#